data_AF-A0A0W8I9M9-F1
#
_entry.id   AF-A0A0W8I9M9-F1
#
_cell.length_a   1.000
_cell.length_b   1.000
_cell.length_c   1.000
_cell.angle_alpha   90.00
_cell.angle_beta   90.00
_cell.angle_gamma   90.00
#
_symmetry.space_group_name_H-M   'P 1'
#
loop_
_entity.id
_entity.type
_entity.pdbx_description
1 polymer ?
#
loop_
_entity_poly.entity_id
_entity_poly.type
_entity_poly.pdbx_seq_one_letter_code
_entity_poly.pdbx_strand_id
1 'polypeptide(L)' 'MPDDAFPADLTELSLAELHVLHSRVGRQLDREYLGDAAGAHPVTLERHQELTVELDAREIAHPERTV' A
#
# COMPACT_ATOMS: atom_id res chain seq x y z
N MET A 1 -17.69 6.32 -11.44
CA MET A 1 -18.00 5.37 -10.34
C MET A 1 -17.22 4.08 -10.55
N PRO A 2 -17.22 3.07 -9.66
CA PRO A 2 -16.57 1.77 -9.93
C PRO A 2 -17.06 1.08 -11.24
N ASP A 3 -18.14 1.58 -11.85
CA ASP A 3 -18.64 1.18 -13.17
C ASP A 3 -18.01 1.96 -14.36
N ASP A 4 -17.15 2.94 -14.11
CA ASP A 4 -16.43 3.63 -15.18
C ASP A 4 -15.36 2.68 -15.73
N ALA A 5 -15.40 2.40 -17.04
CA ALA A 5 -14.38 1.60 -17.68
C ALA A 5 -12.99 2.24 -17.49
N PHE A 6 -11.99 1.39 -17.22
CA PHE A 6 -10.60 1.85 -17.24
C PHE A 6 -10.25 2.34 -18.65
N PRO A 7 -9.66 3.54 -18.80
CA PRO A 7 -9.37 4.11 -20.11
C PRO A 7 -8.41 3.21 -20.90
N ALA A 8 -8.69 3.02 -22.19
CA ALA A 8 -7.88 2.19 -23.08
C ALA A 8 -6.53 2.84 -23.42
N ASP A 9 -6.48 4.18 -23.41
CA ASP A 9 -5.27 4.96 -23.63
C ASP A 9 -5.13 6.03 -22.54
N LEU A 10 -3.97 6.06 -21.89
CA LEU A 10 -3.64 7.03 -20.84
C LEU A 10 -3.05 8.32 -21.39
N THR A 11 -2.58 8.32 -22.64
CA THR A 11 -1.93 9.48 -23.26
C THR A 11 -2.92 10.56 -23.67
N GLU A 12 -4.20 10.20 -23.81
CA GLU A 12 -5.29 11.14 -24.10
C GLU A 12 -5.80 11.89 -22.86
N LEU A 13 -5.36 11.48 -21.66
CA LEU A 13 -5.79 12.11 -20.40
C LEU A 13 -4.96 13.36 -20.11
N SER A 14 -5.63 14.43 -19.70
CA SER A 14 -4.95 15.55 -19.08
C SER A 14 -4.27 15.13 -17.77
N LEU A 15 -3.29 15.91 -17.32
CA LEU A 15 -2.61 15.67 -16.04
C LEU A 15 -3.60 15.61 -14.86
N ALA A 16 -4.65 16.45 -14.88
CA ALA A 16 -5.67 16.46 -13.85
C ALA A 16 -6.50 15.16 -13.85
N GLU A 17 -6.90 14.67 -15.02
CA GLU A 17 -7.61 13.40 -15.16
C GLU A 17 -6.76 12.21 -14.75
N LEU A 18 -5.45 12.25 -15.04
CA LEU A 18 -4.50 11.24 -14.61
C LEU A 18 -4.39 11.18 -13.08
N HIS A 19 -4.32 12.33 -12.41
CA HIS A 19 -4.32 12.39 -10.94
C HIS A 19 -5.62 11.85 -10.33
N VAL A 20 -6.77 12.15 -10.95
CA VAL A 20 -8.07 11.62 -10.51
C VAL A 20 -8.13 10.10 -10.70
N LEU A 21 -7.64 9.58 -11.84
CA LEU A 21 -7.55 8.14 -12.09
C LEU A 21 -6.64 7.45 -11.06
N HIS A 22 -5.45 7.99 -10.83
CA HIS A 22 -4.50 7.47 -9.84
C HIS A 22 -5.12 7.41 -8.44
N SER A 23 -5.80 8.48 -8.01
CA SER A 23 -6.49 8.53 -6.72
C SER A 23 -7.62 7.51 -6.61
N ARG A 24 -8.33 7.19 -7.71
CA ARG A 24 -9.37 6.16 -7.72
C ARG A 24 -8.77 4.75 -7.62
N VAL A 25 -7.72 4.47 -8.41
CA VAL A 25 -7.01 3.19 -8.38
C VAL A 25 -6.44 2.93 -6.98
N GLY A 26 -5.77 3.92 -6.38
CA GLY A 26 -5.23 3.79 -5.02
C GLY A 26 -6.30 3.42 -4.00
N ARG A 27 -7.45 4.12 -4.00
CA ARG A 27 -8.57 3.81 -3.10
C ARG A 27 -9.19 2.43 -3.34
N GLN A 28 -9.20 1.95 -4.59
CA GLN A 28 -9.70 0.63 -4.91
C GLN A 28 -8.73 -0.45 -4.42
N LEU A 29 -7.42 -0.27 -4.63
CA LEU A 29 -6.39 -1.15 -4.08
C LEU A 29 -6.46 -1.16 -2.55
N ASP A 30 -6.53 0.00 -1.90
CA ASP A 30 -6.67 0.07 -0.44
C ASP A 30 -7.90 -0.70 0.03
N ARG A 31 -9.04 -0.57 -0.66
CA ARG A 31 -10.26 -1.32 -0.33
C ARG A 31 -10.10 -2.82 -0.56
N GLU A 32 -9.43 -3.25 -1.61
CA GLU A 32 -9.20 -4.68 -1.89
C GLU A 32 -8.22 -5.30 -0.89
N TYR A 33 -7.14 -4.59 -0.56
CA TYR A 33 -6.11 -5.04 0.38
C TYR A 33 -6.54 -4.93 1.85
N LEU A 34 -7.34 -3.92 2.22
CA LEU A 34 -7.81 -3.71 3.59
C LEU A 34 -9.22 -4.26 3.85
N GLY A 35 -9.98 -4.50 2.78
CA GLY A 35 -11.36 -5.00 2.83
C GLY A 35 -11.48 -6.51 2.68
N ASP A 36 -10.39 -7.24 2.45
CA ASP A 36 -10.38 -8.68 2.67
C ASP A 36 -10.66 -8.93 4.17
N ALA A 37 -11.77 -9.61 4.47
CA ALA A 37 -12.16 -9.94 5.83
C ALA A 37 -11.13 -10.85 6.54
N ALA A 38 -10.27 -11.52 5.76
CA ALA A 38 -9.13 -12.28 6.29
C ALA A 38 -7.96 -11.39 6.76
N GLY A 39 -7.98 -10.08 6.47
CA GLY A 39 -6.89 -9.16 6.76
C GLY A 39 -5.68 -9.38 5.84
N ALA A 40 -4.51 -8.88 6.24
CA ALA A 40 -3.28 -9.12 5.50
C ALA A 40 -3.00 -10.64 5.39
N HIS A 41 -2.52 -11.08 4.23
CA HIS A 41 -2.16 -12.49 4.00
C HIS A 41 -1.25 -13.02 5.13
N PRO A 42 -1.46 -14.24 5.68
CA PRO A 42 -0.73 -14.73 6.85
C PRO A 42 0.80 -14.66 6.73
N VAL A 43 1.35 -14.98 5.55
CA VAL A 43 2.80 -14.89 5.28
C VAL A 43 3.32 -13.45 5.35
N THR A 44 2.52 -12.47 4.94
CA THR A 44 2.88 -11.05 5.04
C THR A 44 2.88 -10.61 6.49
N LEU A 45 1.90 -11.08 7.28
CA LEU A 45 1.82 -10.78 8.72
C LEU A 45 2.99 -11.40 9.49
N GLU A 46 3.35 -12.65 9.20
CA GLU A 46 4.49 -13.35 9.80
C GLU A 46 5.80 -12.62 9.51
N ARG A 47 6.06 -12.30 8.23
CA ARG A 47 7.26 -11.53 7.85
C ARG A 47 7.29 -10.14 8.47
N HIS A 48 6.14 -9.48 8.60
CA HIS A 48 6.05 -8.21 9.30
C HIS A 48 6.47 -8.37 10.77
N GLN A 49 5.96 -9.38 11.47
CA GLN A 49 6.31 -9.65 12.86
C GLN A 49 7.80 -9.96 13.04
N GLU A 50 8.38 -10.79 12.19
CA GLU A 50 9.83 -11.11 12.21
C GLU A 50 10.69 -9.86 12.03
N LEU A 51 10.33 -9.01 11.05
CA LEU A 51 11.05 -7.77 10.78
C LEU A 51 10.92 -6.78 11.92
N THR A 52 9.72 -6.63 12.50
CA THR A 52 9.52 -5.79 13.69
C THR A 52 10.40 -6.25 14.85
N VAL A 53 10.40 -7.55 15.18
CA VAL A 53 11.24 -8.08 16.27
C VAL A 53 12.72 -7.82 16.04
N GLU A 54 13.20 -7.99 14.81
CA GLU A 54 14.60 -7.76 14.49
C GLU A 54 14.95 -6.26 14.58
N LEU A 55 14.16 -5.39 13.96
CA LEU A 55 14.36 -3.93 14.03
C LEU A 55 14.30 -3.44 15.49
N ASP A 56 13.34 -3.97 16.25
CA ASP A 56 13.25 -4.08 17.71
C ASP A 56 14.62 -4.23 18.39
N ALA A 57 15.21 -5.41 18.13
CA ALA A 57 16.47 -5.83 18.70
C ALA A 57 17.65 -4.95 18.24
N ARG A 58 17.64 -4.47 16.99
CA ARG A 58 18.68 -3.56 16.47
C ARG A 58 18.61 -2.19 17.14
N GLU A 59 17.43 -1.66 17.37
CA GLU A 59 17.24 -0.38 18.06
C GLU A 59 17.73 -0.48 19.51
N ILE A 60 17.38 -1.57 20.20
CA ILE A 60 17.85 -1.85 21.56
C ILE A 60 19.38 -2.05 21.60
N ALA A 61 19.94 -2.76 20.61
CA ALA A 61 21.38 -3.03 20.53
C ALA A 61 22.20 -1.80 20.08
N HIS A 62 21.58 -0.87 19.35
CA HIS A 62 22.23 0.32 18.79
C HIS A 62 21.38 1.59 19.00
N PRO A 63 21.22 2.05 20.26
CA PRO A 63 20.37 3.21 20.59
C PRO A 63 20.89 4.55 20.02
N GLU A 64 22.10 4.61 19.46
CA GLU A 64 22.77 5.84 19.02
C GLU A 64 22.53 6.22 17.55
N ARG A 65 21.66 5.51 16.80
CA ARG A 65 21.33 5.87 15.41
C ARG A 65 20.16 6.84 15.27
N THR A 66 19.66 7.36 16.39
CA THR A 66 18.61 8.38 16.43
C THR A 66 19.23 9.77 16.64
N VAL A 67 19.85 10.31 15.59
CA VAL A 67 20.12 11.76 15.40
C VAL A 67 19.89 12.11 13.95
#